data_AF-A0AAW1DQ36-F1
#
_entry.id   AF-A0AAW1DQ36-F1
#
_cell.length_a   1.000
_cell.length_b   1.000
_cell.length_c   1.000
_cell.angle_alpha   90.00
_cell.angle_beta   90.00
_cell.angle_gamma   90.00
#
_symmetry.space_group_name_H-M   'P 1'
#
loop_
_entity.id
_entity.type
_entity.pdbx_description
1 polymer ?
#
loop_
_entity_poly.entity_id
_entity_poly.type
_entity_poly.pdbx_seq_one_letter_code
_entity_poly.pdbx_strand_id
1 'polypeptide(L)'
;MYSEILPMMENLVHEFPVHQDTLWPHCLGHLDSTKIVLEDLKELGYRNANRETGMDYDEASMAIKNLARFHAMSVILIERGMLNTNDFSRFVFGGDFEAINDLIVNSFKSLHHVICTAWSDEWRDIIDRLGKLSEIAVDQLKEIRNCETAFKVLNHGDPWVNNMMFKYSNGSTKPESVKFVDFQLSHYDSFAFDLHYFLSTSVSYEVLFVSDRLILEYTETLGKCLRNMGHLEVPSFNEIMNEMKRTEFFGLFAAITVAPVVCAPSQYAPPKLNTNTEISVEEMDLRKNARYTLPEYTRRLQILLRRAQHGGLLQRICK
;
A
#
# COMPACT_ATOMS: atom_id res chain seq x y z
N MET A 1 -5.86 14.16 -10.40
CA MET A 1 -4.97 14.22 -9.21
C MET A 1 -4.08 15.46 -9.21
N TYR A 2 -2.98 15.49 -9.98
CA TYR A 2 -1.96 16.56 -9.88
C TYR A 2 -2.41 17.97 -10.27
N SER A 3 -3.33 18.11 -11.23
CA SER A 3 -3.77 19.41 -11.75
C SER A 3 -4.89 20.08 -10.93
N GLU A 4 -5.64 19.30 -10.15
CA GLU A 4 -6.89 19.76 -9.53
C GLU A 4 -6.95 19.38 -8.05
N ILE A 5 -7.01 18.08 -7.76
CA ILE A 5 -7.23 17.58 -6.40
C ILE A 5 -6.10 17.95 -5.44
N LEU A 6 -4.84 17.73 -5.83
CA LEU A 6 -3.69 18.03 -4.96
C LEU A 6 -3.57 19.55 -4.70
N PRO A 7 -3.70 20.44 -5.71
CA PRO A 7 -3.81 21.89 -5.46
C PRO A 7 -4.97 22.28 -4.52
N MET A 8 -6.14 21.65 -4.64
CA MET A 8 -7.26 21.89 -3.71
C MET A 8 -6.92 21.48 -2.28
N MET A 9 -6.23 20.34 -2.10
CA MET A 9 -5.75 19.92 -0.78
C MET A 9 -4.70 20.88 -0.22
N GLU A 10 -3.81 21.42 -1.06
CA GLU A 10 -2.82 22.43 -0.64
C GLU A 10 -3.50 23.71 -0.12
N ASN A 11 -4.58 24.14 -0.75
CA ASN A 11 -5.39 25.26 -0.26
C ASN A 11 -5.98 24.98 1.14
N LEU A 12 -6.38 23.73 1.44
CA LEU A 12 -6.84 23.35 2.79
C LEU A 12 -5.71 23.45 3.82
N VAL A 13 -4.47 23.10 3.45
CA VAL A 13 -3.31 23.24 4.34
C VAL A 13 -3.04 24.69 4.69
N HIS A 14 -3.27 25.62 3.75
CA HIS A 14 -3.15 27.05 4.01
C HIS A 14 -4.29 27.61 4.88
N GLU A 15 -5.52 27.09 4.70
CA GLU A 15 -6.69 27.47 5.52
C GLU A 15 -6.56 26.96 6.96
N PHE A 16 -6.06 25.73 7.13
CA PHE A 16 -5.86 25.07 8.41
C PHE A 16 -4.40 24.65 8.52
N PRO A 17 -3.54 25.44 9.19
CA PRO A 17 -2.12 25.11 9.31
C PRO A 17 -1.92 23.88 10.21
N VAL A 18 -2.01 22.70 9.60
CA VAL A 18 -1.74 21.39 10.24
C VAL A 18 -0.32 20.92 9.95
N HIS A 19 0.27 21.34 8.83
CA HIS A 19 1.67 21.11 8.42
C HIS A 19 2.10 22.21 7.44
N GLN A 20 3.36 22.67 7.46
CA GLN A 20 3.83 23.71 6.52
C GLN A 20 4.37 23.18 5.17
N ASP A 21 4.62 21.87 5.05
CA ASP A 21 5.20 21.27 3.84
C ASP A 21 4.12 20.53 3.06
N THR A 22 4.21 20.61 1.73
CA THR A 22 3.33 19.86 0.82
C THR A 22 3.68 18.36 0.82
N LEU A 23 2.65 17.52 0.71
CA LEU A 23 2.79 16.05 0.77
C LEU A 23 3.16 15.41 -0.57
N TRP A 24 3.33 16.20 -1.62
CA TRP A 24 3.60 15.78 -3.01
C TRP A 24 4.57 16.78 -3.68
N PRO A 25 5.19 16.43 -4.81
CA PRO A 25 5.86 17.39 -5.67
C PRO A 25 4.85 18.30 -6.37
N HIS A 26 5.24 19.55 -6.65
CA HIS A 26 4.41 20.44 -7.46
C HIS A 26 4.39 19.99 -8.92
N CYS A 27 3.21 20.09 -9.54
CA CYS A 27 3.05 19.89 -10.97
C CYS A 27 3.39 21.20 -11.70
N LEU A 28 4.47 21.18 -12.47
CA LEU A 28 4.96 22.34 -13.23
C LEU A 28 4.26 22.51 -14.58
N GLY A 29 3.63 21.44 -15.06
CA GLY A 29 2.86 21.44 -16.29
C GLY A 29 2.46 20.04 -16.70
N HIS A 30 1.61 19.95 -17.73
CA HIS A 30 1.26 18.69 -18.36
C HIS A 30 1.17 18.91 -19.88
N LEU A 31 1.51 17.88 -20.64
CA LEU A 31 1.22 17.82 -22.06
C LEU A 31 0.08 16.83 -22.19
N ASP A 32 -1.04 17.29 -22.76
CA ASP A 32 -2.26 16.50 -22.92
C ASP A 32 -2.68 15.76 -21.62
N SER A 33 -3.22 14.54 -21.73
CA SER A 33 -3.62 13.68 -20.60
C SER A 33 -2.65 12.53 -20.33
N THR A 34 -1.50 12.48 -21.02
CA THR A 34 -0.56 11.34 -20.97
C THR A 34 0.77 11.67 -20.29
N LYS A 35 1.14 12.95 -20.17
CA LYS A 35 2.44 13.36 -19.63
C LYS A 35 2.30 14.52 -18.65
N ILE A 36 3.00 14.41 -17.54
CA ILE A 36 3.11 15.46 -16.51
C ILE A 36 4.58 15.80 -16.27
N VAL A 37 4.83 17.05 -15.91
CA VAL A 37 6.13 17.54 -15.48
C VAL A 37 6.00 17.91 -14.01
N LEU A 38 6.78 17.24 -13.18
CA LEU A 38 6.81 17.44 -11.73
C LEU A 38 8.13 18.11 -11.34
N GLU A 39 8.10 18.81 -10.21
CA GLU A 39 9.31 19.26 -9.54
C GLU A 39 10.26 18.09 -9.26
N ASP A 40 11.56 18.28 -9.50
CA ASP A 40 12.56 17.24 -9.22
C ASP A 40 12.89 17.20 -7.73
N LEU A 41 12.30 16.23 -7.05
CA LEU A 41 12.51 16.04 -5.62
C LEU A 41 13.97 15.66 -5.27
N LYS A 42 14.74 15.11 -6.21
CA LYS A 42 16.16 14.79 -5.95
C LYS A 42 17.00 16.05 -5.81
N GLU A 43 16.73 17.07 -6.64
CA GLU A 43 17.38 18.39 -6.54
C GLU A 43 17.01 19.09 -5.21
N LEU A 44 15.85 18.78 -4.64
CA LEU A 44 15.43 19.24 -3.32
C LEU A 44 15.98 18.42 -2.13
N GLY A 45 16.81 17.40 -2.42
CA GLY A 45 17.46 16.55 -1.43
C GLY A 45 16.60 15.38 -0.93
N TYR A 46 15.48 15.07 -1.58
CA TYR A 46 14.71 13.88 -1.28
C TYR A 46 15.29 12.64 -1.96
N ARG A 47 15.16 11.49 -1.31
CA ARG A 47 15.59 10.19 -1.82
C ARG A 47 14.62 9.09 -1.39
N ASN A 48 14.53 8.02 -2.17
CA ASN A 48 13.76 6.84 -1.79
C ASN A 48 14.43 6.09 -0.62
N ALA A 49 13.61 5.46 0.21
CA ALA A 49 14.08 4.45 1.16
C ALA A 49 14.49 3.16 0.43
N ASN A 50 15.25 2.29 1.10
CA ASN A 50 15.71 1.04 0.49
C ASN A 50 14.56 0.02 0.42
N ARG A 51 14.11 -0.29 -0.79
CA ARG A 51 13.00 -1.23 -1.02
C ARG A 51 13.30 -2.69 -0.68
N GLU A 52 14.57 -3.09 -0.67
CA GLU A 52 14.97 -4.48 -0.38
C GLU A 52 14.86 -4.76 1.12
N THR A 53 15.29 -3.82 1.97
CA THR A 53 15.16 -3.92 3.43
C THR A 53 13.81 -3.41 3.96
N GLY A 54 13.15 -2.55 3.20
CA GLY A 54 11.96 -1.82 3.65
C GLY A 54 12.30 -0.68 4.60
N MET A 55 11.26 0.07 4.98
CA MET A 55 11.37 1.23 5.86
C MET A 55 11.59 0.85 7.31
N ASP A 56 12.41 1.64 8.01
CA ASP A 56 12.50 1.59 9.47
C ASP A 56 11.28 2.23 10.13
N TYR A 57 11.27 2.26 11.47
CA TYR A 57 10.13 2.80 12.21
C TYR A 57 9.95 4.31 12.00
N ASP A 58 11.03 5.09 11.95
CA ASP A 58 10.96 6.54 11.84
C ASP A 58 10.46 6.95 10.43
N GLU A 59 10.94 6.27 9.38
CA GLU A 59 10.41 6.37 8.01
C GLU A 59 8.94 5.96 7.94
N ALA A 60 8.58 4.80 8.49
CA ALA A 60 7.21 4.29 8.42
C ALA A 60 6.22 5.17 9.21
N SER A 61 6.63 5.68 10.36
CA SER A 61 5.87 6.64 11.18
C SER A 61 5.60 7.93 10.41
N MET A 62 6.60 8.49 9.75
CA MET A 62 6.43 9.71 8.94
C MET A 62 5.47 9.47 7.76
N ALA A 63 5.64 8.36 7.04
CA ALA A 63 4.79 7.99 5.91
C ALA A 63 3.33 7.80 6.34
N ILE A 64 3.06 7.00 7.37
CA ILE A 64 1.67 6.70 7.77
C ILE A 64 0.94 7.94 8.30
N LYS A 65 1.65 8.86 8.97
CA LYS A 65 1.10 10.16 9.39
C LYS A 65 0.77 11.05 8.19
N ASN A 66 1.58 11.05 7.14
CA ASN A 66 1.27 11.80 5.92
C ASN A 66 0.13 11.18 5.11
N LEU A 67 -0.01 9.85 5.15
CA LEU A 67 -1.16 9.18 4.58
C LEU A 67 -2.46 9.57 5.33
N ALA A 68 -2.41 9.64 6.66
CA ALA A 68 -3.51 10.14 7.48
C ALA A 68 -3.91 11.58 7.13
N ARG A 69 -2.94 12.46 6.87
CA ARG A 69 -3.19 13.85 6.44
C ARG A 69 -3.85 13.90 5.07
N PHE A 70 -3.33 13.13 4.11
CA PHE A 70 -3.91 13.01 2.78
C PHE A 70 -5.37 12.53 2.83
N HIS A 71 -5.63 11.47 3.60
CA HIS A 71 -6.98 10.97 3.85
C HIS A 71 -7.89 12.01 4.49
N ALA A 72 -7.43 12.71 5.53
CA ALA A 72 -8.20 13.77 6.18
C ALA A 72 -8.60 14.88 5.19
N MET A 73 -7.66 15.38 4.37
CA MET A 73 -7.95 16.42 3.38
C MET A 73 -8.94 15.92 2.32
N SER A 74 -8.86 14.65 1.92
CA SER A 74 -9.80 14.08 0.96
C SER A 74 -11.24 14.09 1.48
N VAL A 75 -11.45 13.76 2.76
CA VAL A 75 -12.78 13.80 3.40
C VAL A 75 -13.34 15.21 3.34
N ILE A 76 -12.54 16.22 3.71
CA ILE A 76 -12.99 17.62 3.69
C ILE A 76 -13.34 18.09 2.28
N LEU A 77 -12.56 17.72 1.25
CA LEU A 77 -12.89 18.07 -0.13
C LEU A 77 -14.18 17.42 -0.62
N ILE A 78 -14.44 16.17 -0.21
CA ILE A 78 -15.68 15.45 -0.54
C ILE A 78 -16.88 16.10 0.15
N GLU A 79 -16.77 16.41 1.44
CA GLU A 79 -17.82 17.08 2.21
C GLU A 79 -18.17 18.47 1.64
N ARG A 80 -17.16 19.20 1.15
CA ARG A 80 -17.35 20.49 0.48
C ARG A 80 -17.87 20.38 -0.97
N GLY A 81 -18.07 19.17 -1.48
CA GLY A 81 -18.50 18.93 -2.86
C GLY A 81 -17.45 19.33 -3.92
N MET A 82 -16.19 19.45 -3.52
CA MET A 82 -15.07 19.84 -4.39
C MET A 82 -14.41 18.63 -5.07
N LEU A 83 -14.62 17.43 -4.54
CA LEU A 83 -14.13 16.17 -5.11
C LEU A 83 -15.32 15.28 -5.47
N ASN A 84 -15.46 14.97 -6.76
CA ASN A 84 -16.45 14.02 -7.25
C ASN A 84 -15.92 12.58 -7.15
N THR A 85 -16.50 11.79 -6.26
CA THR A 85 -16.04 10.43 -5.98
C THR A 85 -16.22 9.46 -7.14
N ASN A 86 -17.13 9.76 -8.09
CA ASN A 86 -17.36 8.90 -9.26
C ASN A 86 -16.14 8.84 -10.19
N ASP A 87 -15.32 9.89 -10.19
CA ASP A 87 -14.07 9.97 -10.98
C ASP A 87 -12.99 9.02 -10.43
N PHE A 88 -13.21 8.49 -9.22
CA PHE A 88 -12.31 7.62 -8.46
C PHE A 88 -12.96 6.27 -8.10
N SER A 89 -13.94 5.83 -8.90
CA SER A 89 -14.68 4.57 -8.68
C SER A 89 -13.95 3.30 -9.11
N ARG A 90 -12.88 3.45 -9.91
CA ARG A 90 -12.14 2.32 -10.48
C ARG A 90 -11.15 1.76 -9.48
N PHE A 91 -11.34 0.49 -9.10
CA PHE A 91 -10.43 -0.24 -8.23
C PHE A 91 -9.76 -1.35 -9.03
N VAL A 92 -8.43 -1.37 -9.09
CA VAL A 92 -7.70 -2.24 -10.03
C VAL A 92 -7.70 -3.70 -9.59
N PHE A 93 -7.93 -3.99 -8.31
CA PHE A 93 -7.86 -5.36 -7.77
C PHE A 93 -9.26 -5.98 -7.58
N GLY A 94 -9.40 -7.27 -7.90
CA GLY A 94 -10.63 -8.01 -7.60
C GLY A 94 -11.79 -7.69 -8.55
N GLY A 95 -11.62 -7.98 -9.85
CA GLY A 95 -12.75 -8.16 -10.76
C GLY A 95 -12.79 -7.28 -12.00
N ASP A 96 -12.31 -6.04 -11.94
CA ASP A 96 -12.46 -5.10 -13.06
C ASP A 96 -11.51 -5.41 -14.24
N PHE A 97 -10.44 -6.18 -13.99
CA PHE A 97 -9.41 -6.52 -14.98
C PHE A 97 -9.05 -8.01 -14.93
N GLU A 98 -9.42 -8.76 -15.97
CA GLU A 98 -9.16 -10.21 -16.07
C GLU A 98 -7.67 -10.55 -15.96
N ALA A 99 -6.80 -9.79 -16.64
CA ALA A 99 -5.35 -9.97 -16.54
C ALA A 99 -4.80 -9.79 -15.11
N ILE A 100 -5.40 -8.92 -14.30
CA ILE A 100 -5.01 -8.74 -12.89
C ILE A 100 -5.53 -9.91 -12.05
N ASN A 101 -6.72 -10.41 -12.32
CA ASN A 101 -7.27 -11.59 -11.65
C ASN A 101 -6.40 -12.82 -11.90
N ASP A 102 -5.95 -13.04 -13.14
CA ASP A 102 -5.01 -14.11 -13.48
C ASP A 102 -3.67 -13.96 -12.76
N LEU A 103 -3.14 -12.72 -12.69
CA LEU A 103 -1.92 -12.43 -11.94
C LEU A 103 -2.08 -12.80 -10.46
N ILE A 104 -3.22 -12.49 -9.85
CA ILE A 104 -3.53 -12.83 -8.45
C ILE A 104 -3.49 -14.35 -8.27
N VAL A 105 -4.29 -15.09 -9.04
CA VAL A 105 -4.37 -16.57 -8.95
C VAL A 105 -2.99 -17.19 -9.13
N ASN A 106 -2.25 -16.75 -10.15
CA ASN A 106 -0.92 -17.26 -10.46
C ASN A 106 0.13 -16.91 -9.40
N SER A 107 -0.04 -15.83 -8.65
CA SER A 107 0.87 -15.45 -7.56
C SER A 107 0.67 -16.35 -6.34
N PHE A 108 -0.58 -16.63 -5.98
CA PHE A 108 -0.90 -17.61 -4.93
C PHE A 108 -0.40 -19.02 -5.27
N LYS A 109 -0.61 -19.47 -6.52
CA LYS A 109 -0.10 -20.78 -6.99
C LYS A 109 1.42 -20.87 -6.94
N SER A 110 2.13 -19.83 -7.41
CA SER A 110 3.60 -19.81 -7.38
C SER A 110 4.15 -19.79 -5.97
N LEU A 111 3.56 -18.97 -5.07
CA LEU A 111 3.96 -18.99 -3.67
C LEU A 111 3.78 -20.39 -3.08
N HIS A 112 2.58 -20.98 -3.24
CA HIS A 112 2.28 -22.32 -2.72
C HIS A 112 3.29 -23.36 -3.21
N HIS A 113 3.59 -23.39 -4.51
CA HIS A 113 4.59 -24.28 -5.10
C HIS A 113 5.97 -24.14 -4.46
N VAL A 114 6.44 -22.91 -4.22
CA VAL A 114 7.74 -22.64 -3.60
C VAL A 114 7.77 -23.10 -2.14
N ILE A 115 6.76 -22.71 -1.34
CA ILE A 115 6.77 -22.99 0.10
C ILE A 115 6.56 -24.47 0.44
N CYS A 116 5.85 -25.24 -0.40
CA CYS A 116 5.69 -26.69 -0.21
C CYS A 116 7.02 -27.46 -0.14
N THR A 117 8.06 -26.94 -0.77
CA THR A 117 9.38 -27.60 -0.84
C THR A 117 10.42 -26.90 0.04
N ALA A 118 10.29 -25.58 0.23
CA ALA A 118 11.30 -24.78 0.91
C ALA A 118 11.05 -24.65 2.42
N TRP A 119 9.82 -24.78 2.90
CA TRP A 119 9.48 -24.52 4.31
C TRP A 119 9.39 -25.83 5.11
N SER A 120 9.69 -25.72 6.41
CA SER A 120 9.64 -26.82 7.38
C SER A 120 8.21 -27.32 7.63
N ASP A 121 8.09 -28.55 8.13
CA ASP A 121 6.81 -29.20 8.45
C ASP A 121 5.93 -28.42 9.46
N GLU A 122 6.51 -27.53 10.25
CA GLU A 122 5.76 -26.66 11.17
C GLU A 122 4.77 -25.73 10.44
N TRP A 123 4.97 -25.48 9.14
CA TRP A 123 4.12 -24.63 8.32
C TRP A 123 3.04 -25.40 7.55
N ARG A 124 2.97 -26.73 7.68
CA ARG A 124 2.12 -27.59 6.83
C ARG A 124 0.65 -27.18 6.81
N ASP A 125 0.03 -26.88 7.97
CA ASP A 125 -1.38 -26.43 8.01
C ASP A 125 -1.60 -25.10 7.24
N ILE A 126 -0.65 -24.16 7.33
CA ILE A 126 -0.73 -22.89 6.58
C ILE A 126 -0.55 -23.13 5.09
N ILE A 127 0.41 -23.98 4.71
CA ILE A 127 0.67 -24.35 3.31
C ILE A 127 -0.58 -24.97 2.68
N ASP A 128 -1.18 -25.96 3.35
CA ASP A 128 -2.39 -26.64 2.85
C ASP A 128 -3.57 -25.68 2.67
N ARG A 129 -3.72 -24.70 3.57
CA ARG A 129 -4.75 -23.64 3.47
C ARG A 129 -4.46 -22.69 2.32
N LEU A 130 -3.21 -22.24 2.17
CA LEU A 130 -2.79 -21.35 1.08
C LEU A 130 -3.03 -21.97 -0.30
N GLY A 131 -2.87 -23.30 -0.45
CA GLY A 131 -3.15 -24.00 -1.70
C GLY A 131 -4.59 -23.77 -2.19
N LYS A 132 -5.56 -23.77 -1.26
CA LYS A 132 -6.98 -23.52 -1.55
C LYS A 132 -7.28 -22.04 -1.86
N LEU A 133 -6.49 -21.11 -1.33
CA LEU A 133 -6.73 -19.68 -1.52
C LEU A 133 -6.61 -19.23 -2.96
N SER A 134 -5.81 -19.92 -3.78
CA SER A 134 -5.65 -19.53 -5.18
C SER A 134 -6.96 -19.55 -5.97
N GLU A 135 -7.91 -20.39 -5.60
CA GLU A 135 -9.21 -20.54 -6.27
C GLU A 135 -10.21 -19.46 -5.84
N ILE A 136 -10.11 -18.95 -4.61
CA ILE A 136 -11.07 -18.02 -4.03
C ILE A 136 -10.54 -16.59 -3.88
N ALA A 137 -9.24 -16.35 -4.12
CA ALA A 137 -8.59 -15.07 -3.82
C ALA A 137 -9.25 -13.88 -4.54
N VAL A 138 -9.61 -14.05 -5.80
CA VAL A 138 -10.26 -12.99 -6.59
C VAL A 138 -11.64 -12.66 -6.02
N ASP A 139 -12.41 -13.68 -5.62
CA ASP A 139 -13.75 -13.49 -5.10
C ASP A 139 -13.74 -12.92 -3.67
N GLN A 140 -12.75 -13.28 -2.85
CA GLN A 140 -12.52 -12.64 -1.56
C GLN A 140 -12.18 -11.15 -1.69
N LEU A 141 -11.39 -10.75 -2.69
CA LEU A 141 -11.12 -9.33 -2.96
C LEU A 141 -12.38 -8.59 -3.41
N LYS A 142 -13.19 -9.20 -4.29
CA LYS A 142 -14.49 -8.64 -4.71
C LYS A 142 -15.43 -8.46 -3.52
N GLU A 143 -15.51 -9.45 -2.63
CA GLU A 143 -16.38 -9.43 -1.45
C GLU A 143 -16.02 -8.27 -0.52
N ILE A 144 -14.72 -8.07 -0.24
CA ILE A 144 -14.25 -7.00 0.65
C ILE A 144 -14.53 -5.62 0.07
N ARG A 145 -14.35 -5.44 -1.24
CA ARG A 145 -14.64 -4.20 -1.97
C ARG A 145 -16.14 -3.88 -1.97
N ASN A 146 -16.98 -4.88 -2.19
CA ASN A 146 -18.44 -4.67 -2.29
C ASN A 146 -19.11 -4.51 -0.91
N CYS A 147 -18.43 -4.87 0.17
CA CYS A 147 -18.92 -4.69 1.52
C CYS A 147 -18.81 -3.21 1.94
N GLU A 148 -19.93 -2.63 2.36
CA GLU A 148 -19.98 -1.23 2.79
C GLU A 148 -19.04 -0.97 3.98
N THR A 149 -18.41 0.20 3.95
CA THR A 149 -17.54 0.70 5.02
C THR A 149 -18.07 2.03 5.55
N ALA A 150 -17.92 2.22 6.86
CA ALA A 150 -18.43 3.39 7.55
C ALA A 150 -17.59 4.66 7.29
N PHE A 151 -16.31 4.50 6.94
CA PHE A 151 -15.39 5.62 6.75
C PHE A 151 -14.58 5.44 5.46
N LYS A 152 -14.93 6.23 4.44
CA LYS A 152 -14.27 6.22 3.12
C LYS A 152 -13.41 7.46 2.93
N VAL A 153 -12.35 7.28 2.17
CA VAL A 153 -11.37 8.33 1.85
C VAL A 153 -10.97 8.19 0.38
N LEU A 154 -10.36 9.23 -0.17
CA LEU A 154 -9.57 9.04 -1.39
C LEU A 154 -8.27 8.35 -0.98
N ASN A 155 -8.08 7.10 -1.42
CA ASN A 155 -6.83 6.37 -1.25
C ASN A 155 -5.79 6.89 -2.27
N HIS A 156 -4.51 6.85 -1.88
CA HIS A 156 -3.38 6.95 -2.79
C HIS A 156 -3.41 5.79 -3.80
N GLY A 157 -3.68 4.58 -3.31
CA GLY A 157 -3.87 3.35 -4.10
C GLY A 157 -2.59 2.56 -4.35
N ASP A 158 -1.43 3.22 -4.39
CA ASP A 158 -0.11 2.57 -4.47
C ASP A 158 0.91 3.14 -3.46
N PRO A 159 0.63 3.16 -2.14
CA PRO A 159 1.55 3.72 -1.14
C PRO A 159 2.67 2.72 -0.81
N TRP A 160 3.56 2.47 -1.77
CA TRP A 160 4.77 1.67 -1.56
C TRP A 160 6.05 2.50 -1.48
N VAL A 161 7.11 1.89 -0.94
CA VAL A 161 8.42 2.51 -0.66
C VAL A 161 9.02 3.33 -1.82
N ASN A 162 8.80 2.94 -3.08
CA ASN A 162 9.33 3.70 -4.23
C ASN A 162 8.50 4.93 -4.58
N ASN A 163 7.24 4.96 -4.18
CA ASN A 163 6.35 6.12 -4.32
C ASN A 163 6.46 7.09 -3.14
N MET A 164 7.45 6.87 -2.26
CA MET A 164 7.76 7.71 -1.10
C MET A 164 9.19 8.21 -1.20
N MET A 165 9.35 9.53 -1.25
CA MET A 165 10.66 10.16 -1.25
C MET A 165 10.84 10.92 0.06
N PHE A 166 11.89 10.60 0.80
CA PHE A 166 12.20 11.12 2.13
C PHE A 166 13.34 12.11 2.06
N LYS A 167 13.23 13.17 2.86
CA LYS A 167 14.31 14.12 3.13
C LYS A 167 14.81 13.92 4.56
N TYR A 168 16.11 14.07 4.75
CA TYR A 168 16.78 13.86 6.03
C TYR A 168 17.55 15.12 6.39
N SER A 169 17.46 15.54 7.65
CA SER A 169 18.34 16.60 8.15
C SER A 169 19.80 16.13 8.10
N ASN A 170 20.73 17.07 7.90
CA ASN A 170 22.16 16.75 7.80
C ASN A 170 22.66 15.91 9.00
N GLY A 171 23.20 14.71 8.70
CA GLY A 171 23.73 13.79 9.70
C GLY A 171 22.69 12.99 10.51
N SER A 172 21.39 13.19 10.24
CA SER A 172 20.30 12.44 10.88
C SER A 172 19.92 11.20 10.05
N THR A 173 19.63 10.09 10.72
CA THR A 173 18.95 8.93 10.12
C THR A 173 17.43 9.09 10.13
N LYS A 174 16.90 10.06 10.89
CA LYS A 174 15.45 10.31 10.97
C LYS A 174 15.00 11.24 9.84
N PRO A 175 13.91 10.90 9.14
CA PRO A 175 13.37 11.75 8.09
C PRO A 175 12.73 13.01 8.69
N GLU A 176 12.94 14.15 8.02
CA GLU A 176 12.29 15.43 8.36
C GLU A 176 11.02 15.66 7.54
N SER A 177 10.95 15.07 6.34
CA SER A 177 9.85 15.27 5.39
C SER A 177 9.73 14.05 4.47
N VAL A 178 8.53 13.78 3.97
CA VAL A 178 8.28 12.76 2.94
C VAL A 178 7.24 13.30 1.96
N LYS A 179 7.46 13.01 0.68
CA LYS A 179 6.54 13.32 -0.39
C LYS A 179 6.11 12.03 -1.10
N PHE A 180 4.81 11.93 -1.34
CA PHE A 180 4.22 10.89 -2.15
C PHE A 180 4.24 11.27 -3.63
N VAL A 181 4.48 10.29 -4.48
CA VAL A 181 4.42 10.40 -5.93
C VAL A 181 3.57 9.26 -6.49
N ASP A 182 3.21 9.38 -7.76
CA ASP A 182 2.44 8.38 -8.51
C ASP A 182 1.05 8.04 -7.90
N PHE A 183 0.12 8.99 -8.05
CA PHE A 183 -1.29 8.86 -7.64
C PHE A 183 -2.18 8.23 -8.74
N GLN A 184 -1.62 7.38 -9.61
CA GLN A 184 -2.38 6.83 -10.76
C GLN A 184 -3.45 5.81 -10.36
N LEU A 185 -3.32 5.21 -9.17
CA LEU A 185 -4.24 4.20 -8.64
C LEU A 185 -5.21 4.76 -7.59
N SER A 186 -5.31 6.09 -7.47
CA SER A 186 -6.21 6.71 -6.51
C SER A 186 -7.66 6.29 -6.74
N HIS A 187 -8.34 5.93 -5.66
CA HIS A 187 -9.72 5.44 -5.68
C HIS A 187 -10.44 5.81 -4.38
N TYR A 188 -11.76 5.97 -4.45
CA TYR A 188 -12.58 6.32 -3.29
C TYR A 188 -13.16 5.07 -2.63
N ASP A 189 -12.61 4.69 -1.48
CA ASP A 189 -13.06 3.51 -0.73
C ASP A 189 -12.51 3.53 0.72
N SER A 190 -12.55 2.40 1.42
CA SER A 190 -11.95 2.22 2.73
C SER A 190 -10.49 2.69 2.77
N PHE A 191 -10.14 3.47 3.79
CA PHE A 191 -8.75 3.87 4.07
C PHE A 191 -7.84 2.67 4.37
N ALA A 192 -8.41 1.53 4.73
CA ALA A 192 -7.66 0.34 5.12
C ALA A 192 -6.90 -0.27 3.94
N PHE A 193 -7.32 -0.03 2.70
CA PHE A 193 -6.59 -0.52 1.53
C PHE A 193 -5.18 0.07 1.46
N ASP A 194 -5.05 1.39 1.59
CA ASP A 194 -3.74 2.04 1.64
C ASP A 194 -2.90 1.56 2.84
N LEU A 195 -3.50 1.39 4.03
CA LEU A 195 -2.78 0.93 5.21
C LEU A 195 -2.27 -0.52 5.06
N HIS A 196 -3.12 -1.43 4.59
CA HIS A 196 -2.73 -2.81 4.32
C HIS A 196 -1.66 -2.90 3.25
N TYR A 197 -1.80 -2.12 2.18
CA TYR A 197 -0.84 -2.09 1.09
C TYR A 197 0.53 -1.62 1.58
N PHE A 198 0.56 -0.48 2.27
CA PHE A 198 1.77 0.10 2.85
C PHE A 198 2.47 -0.86 3.82
N LEU A 199 1.75 -1.37 4.83
CA LEU A 199 2.30 -2.27 5.84
C LEU A 199 2.78 -3.58 5.23
N SER A 200 2.07 -4.15 4.26
CA SER A 200 2.43 -5.45 3.69
C SER A 200 3.63 -5.36 2.75
N THR A 201 3.80 -4.24 2.04
CA THR A 201 4.78 -4.12 0.95
C THR A 201 6.04 -3.36 1.30
N SER A 202 6.01 -2.46 2.31
CA SER A 202 6.99 -1.37 2.35
C SER A 202 7.75 -1.20 3.65
N VAL A 203 7.20 -1.62 4.80
CA VAL A 203 7.91 -1.54 6.10
C VAL A 203 8.79 -2.75 6.34
N SER A 204 9.91 -2.62 7.02
CA SER A 204 10.79 -3.75 7.41
C SER A 204 10.06 -4.79 8.29
N TYR A 205 10.61 -6.02 8.37
CA TYR A 205 10.00 -7.08 9.18
C TYR A 205 9.98 -6.75 10.68
N GLU A 206 10.95 -5.96 11.18
CA GLU A 206 10.98 -5.47 12.56
C GLU A 206 9.80 -4.53 12.83
N VAL A 207 9.48 -3.64 11.88
CA VAL A 207 8.37 -2.69 12.00
C VAL A 207 7.03 -3.40 11.98
N LEU A 208 6.91 -4.53 11.26
CA LEU A 208 5.67 -5.32 11.29
C LEU A 208 5.28 -5.68 12.73
N PHE A 209 6.21 -6.07 13.60
CA PHE A 209 5.91 -6.42 15.00
C PHE A 209 5.24 -5.28 15.79
N VAL A 210 5.46 -4.04 15.40
CA VAL A 210 4.91 -2.84 16.04
C VAL A 210 3.90 -2.11 15.14
N SER A 211 3.33 -2.78 14.14
CA SER A 211 2.36 -2.21 13.20
C SER A 211 1.17 -1.54 13.88
N ASP A 212 0.70 -2.07 15.01
CA ASP A 212 -0.45 -1.51 15.73
C ASP A 212 -0.14 -0.11 16.28
N ARG A 213 1.14 0.15 16.62
CA ARG A 213 1.60 1.48 17.02
C ARG A 213 1.56 2.45 15.84
N LEU A 214 1.91 2.02 14.63
CA LEU A 214 1.76 2.84 13.42
C LEU A 214 0.28 3.13 13.13
N ILE A 215 -0.60 2.13 13.26
CA ILE A 215 -2.04 2.33 13.07
C ILE A 215 -2.62 3.29 14.11
N LEU A 216 -2.11 3.26 15.34
CA LEU A 216 -2.47 4.24 16.37
C LEU A 216 -2.02 5.65 15.97
N GLU A 217 -0.77 5.81 15.51
CA GLU A 217 -0.26 7.10 15.04
C GLU A 217 -1.04 7.65 13.83
N TYR A 218 -1.45 6.76 12.91
CA TYR A 218 -2.37 7.10 11.83
C TYR A 218 -3.71 7.62 12.38
N THR A 219 -4.30 6.88 13.33
CA THR A 219 -5.59 7.21 13.94
C THR A 219 -5.56 8.58 14.62
N GLU A 220 -4.55 8.83 15.45
CA GLU A 220 -4.37 10.10 16.16
C GLU A 220 -4.15 11.26 15.18
N THR A 221 -3.36 11.03 14.13
CA THR A 221 -3.09 12.06 13.12
C THR A 221 -4.33 12.37 12.30
N LEU A 222 -5.05 11.36 11.80
CA LEU A 222 -6.31 11.51 11.07
C LEU A 222 -7.31 12.31 11.91
N GLY A 223 -7.55 11.87 13.15
CA GLY A 223 -8.51 12.50 14.05
C GLY A 223 -8.12 13.93 14.44
N LYS A 224 -6.82 14.25 14.53
CA LYS A 224 -6.35 15.62 14.74
C LYS A 224 -6.58 16.50 13.50
N CYS A 225 -6.26 15.99 12.32
CA CYS A 225 -6.41 16.73 11.06
C CYS A 225 -7.88 17.06 10.78
N LEU A 226 -8.77 16.07 10.88
CA LEU A 226 -10.21 16.22 10.68
C LEU A 226 -10.80 17.27 11.64
N ARG A 227 -10.50 17.15 12.95
CA ARG A 227 -10.98 18.11 13.96
C ARG A 227 -10.49 19.53 13.69
N ASN A 228 -9.24 19.68 13.28
CA ASN A 228 -8.68 20.99 12.94
C ASN A 228 -9.38 21.64 11.73
N MET A 229 -9.89 20.82 10.79
CA MET A 229 -10.63 21.27 9.61
C MET A 229 -12.16 21.34 9.82
N GLY A 230 -12.62 21.21 11.08
CA GLY A 230 -14.04 21.36 11.45
C GLY A 230 -14.87 20.07 11.38
N HIS A 231 -14.27 18.92 11.05
CA HIS A 231 -14.95 17.63 11.03
C HIS A 231 -14.88 16.95 12.41
N LEU A 232 -16.04 16.77 13.04
CA LEU A 232 -16.12 16.28 14.43
C LEU A 232 -16.24 14.75 14.54
N GLU A 233 -16.78 14.08 13.53
CA GLU A 233 -17.05 12.63 13.53
C GLU A 233 -15.81 11.83 13.13
N VAL A 234 -14.84 11.75 14.05
CA VAL A 234 -13.57 11.06 13.79
C VAL A 234 -13.62 9.58 14.22
N PRO A 235 -13.15 8.64 13.39
CA PRO A 235 -13.14 7.23 13.76
C PRO A 235 -12.18 6.99 14.93
N SER A 236 -12.65 6.19 15.90
CA SER A 236 -11.85 5.71 17.02
C SER A 236 -10.84 4.66 16.59
N PHE A 237 -9.84 4.41 17.44
CA PHE A 237 -8.85 3.34 17.19
C PHE A 237 -9.53 1.96 17.06
N ASN A 238 -10.59 1.69 17.82
CA ASN A 238 -11.32 0.43 17.72
C ASN A 238 -12.06 0.31 16.37
N GLU A 239 -12.68 1.37 15.88
CA GLU A 239 -13.32 1.37 14.56
C GLU A 239 -12.29 1.17 13.44
N ILE A 240 -11.13 1.82 13.55
CA ILE A 240 -10.03 1.62 12.60
C ILE A 240 -9.54 0.18 12.63
N MET A 241 -9.32 -0.41 13.80
CA MET A 241 -8.87 -1.80 13.93
C MET A 241 -9.93 -2.79 13.44
N ASN A 242 -11.22 -2.51 13.66
CA ASN A 242 -12.32 -3.33 13.13
C ASN A 242 -12.33 -3.31 11.60
N GLU A 243 -12.11 -2.15 10.99
CA GLU A 243 -12.04 -2.01 9.54
C GLU A 243 -10.79 -2.70 8.96
N MET A 244 -9.63 -2.54 9.61
CA MET A 244 -8.42 -3.29 9.27
C MET A 244 -8.65 -4.79 9.36
N LYS A 245 -9.42 -5.26 10.35
CA LYS A 245 -9.76 -6.67 10.52
C LYS A 245 -10.71 -7.19 9.42
N ARG A 246 -11.72 -6.41 9.05
CA ARG A 246 -12.67 -6.75 7.98
C ARG A 246 -11.95 -6.90 6.64
N THR A 247 -10.98 -6.04 6.37
CA THR A 247 -10.24 -5.96 5.11
C THR A 247 -8.94 -6.76 5.10
N GLU A 248 -8.63 -7.54 6.13
CA GLU A 248 -7.30 -8.14 6.34
C GLU A 248 -6.82 -9.10 5.23
N PHE A 249 -7.75 -9.67 4.44
CA PHE A 249 -7.38 -10.46 3.27
C PHE A 249 -6.69 -9.60 2.20
N PHE A 250 -7.01 -8.31 2.08
CA PHE A 250 -6.32 -7.40 1.16
C PHE A 250 -4.83 -7.26 1.52
N GLY A 251 -4.50 -7.20 2.81
CA GLY A 251 -3.11 -7.22 3.28
C GLY A 251 -2.40 -8.52 2.91
N LEU A 252 -3.07 -9.68 3.09
CA LEU A 252 -2.52 -10.97 2.66
C LEU A 252 -2.30 -11.03 1.14
N PHE A 253 -3.26 -10.54 0.36
CA PHE A 253 -3.12 -10.40 -1.10
C PHE A 253 -1.90 -9.56 -1.47
N ALA A 254 -1.74 -8.37 -0.88
CA ALA A 254 -0.61 -7.49 -1.14
C ALA A 254 0.73 -8.14 -0.76
N ALA A 255 0.77 -8.87 0.36
CA ALA A 255 1.96 -9.62 0.79
C ALA A 255 2.34 -10.76 -0.17
N ILE A 256 1.37 -11.40 -0.82
CA ILE A 256 1.62 -12.55 -1.71
C ILE A 256 1.88 -12.13 -3.15
N THR A 257 1.22 -11.06 -3.61
CA THR A 257 1.20 -10.69 -5.03
C THR A 257 2.10 -9.49 -5.32
N VAL A 258 2.14 -8.50 -4.42
CA VAL A 258 2.82 -7.23 -4.65
C VAL A 258 4.20 -7.22 -3.99
N ALA A 259 4.29 -7.56 -2.71
CA ALA A 259 5.53 -7.53 -1.93
C ALA A 259 6.71 -8.31 -2.56
N PRO A 260 6.54 -9.50 -3.17
CA PRO A 260 7.66 -10.19 -3.81
C PRO A 260 8.23 -9.42 -5.00
N VAL A 261 7.41 -8.60 -5.68
CA VAL A 261 7.85 -7.73 -6.78
C VAL A 261 8.57 -6.49 -6.24
N VAL A 262 8.02 -5.90 -5.18
CA VAL A 262 8.53 -4.69 -4.54
C VAL A 262 9.92 -4.91 -3.95
N CYS A 263 10.11 -6.00 -3.20
CA CYS A 263 11.36 -6.30 -2.50
C CYS A 263 12.39 -7.03 -3.38
N ALA A 264 12.03 -7.39 -4.63
CA ALA A 264 12.94 -8.12 -5.52
C ALA A 264 14.17 -7.28 -5.89
N PRO A 265 15.40 -7.79 -5.71
CA PRO A 265 16.58 -7.22 -6.35
C PRO A 265 16.38 -7.10 -7.86
N SER A 266 17.06 -6.16 -8.51
CA SER A 266 16.87 -5.83 -9.93
C SER A 266 16.97 -7.03 -10.88
N GLN A 267 17.78 -8.04 -10.54
CA GLN A 267 17.94 -9.26 -11.33
C GLN A 267 16.69 -10.17 -11.33
N TYR A 268 15.83 -10.07 -10.32
CA TYR A 268 14.58 -10.85 -10.19
C TYR A 268 13.33 -9.99 -10.40
N ALA A 269 13.49 -8.69 -10.63
CA ALA A 269 12.37 -7.80 -10.94
C ALA A 269 11.72 -8.21 -12.27
N PRO A 270 10.39 -7.96 -12.43
CA PRO A 270 9.72 -8.14 -13.71
C PRO A 270 10.48 -7.39 -14.80
N PRO A 271 10.65 -8.00 -15.98
CA PRO A 271 11.31 -7.32 -17.08
C PRO A 271 10.49 -6.10 -17.52
N LYS A 272 11.19 -5.05 -17.93
CA LYS A 272 10.54 -3.86 -18.46
C LYS A 272 9.95 -4.20 -19.83
N LEU A 273 8.66 -3.95 -20.02
CA LEU A 273 7.93 -4.22 -21.27
C LEU A 273 8.54 -3.53 -22.52
N ASN A 274 9.41 -2.53 -22.32
CA ASN A 274 9.99 -1.70 -23.39
C ASN A 274 11.42 -2.08 -23.78
N THR A 275 11.98 -3.17 -23.25
CA THR A 275 13.30 -3.65 -23.66
C THR A 275 13.14 -4.72 -24.74
N ASN A 276 13.76 -4.54 -25.91
CA ASN A 276 13.81 -5.49 -27.04
C ASN A 276 14.51 -6.84 -26.70
N THR A 277 14.72 -7.16 -25.44
CA THR A 277 15.24 -8.44 -24.95
C THR A 277 14.08 -9.41 -24.79
N GLU A 278 13.96 -10.36 -25.71
CA GLU A 278 13.14 -11.55 -25.53
C GLU A 278 13.72 -12.38 -24.37
N ILE A 279 12.99 -12.42 -23.26
CA ILE A 279 13.32 -13.29 -22.13
C ILE A 279 12.53 -14.58 -22.30
N SER A 280 13.21 -15.72 -22.13
CA SER A 280 12.54 -17.02 -22.23
C SER A 280 11.48 -17.20 -21.14
N VAL A 281 10.46 -18.01 -21.41
CA VAL A 281 9.43 -18.37 -20.41
C VAL A 281 10.08 -19.00 -19.17
N GLU A 282 11.10 -19.84 -19.37
CA GLU A 282 11.87 -20.47 -18.29
C GLU A 282 12.56 -19.42 -17.41
N GLU A 283 13.20 -18.41 -17.99
CA GLU A 283 13.84 -17.35 -17.22
C GLU A 283 12.81 -16.48 -16.48
N MET A 284 11.65 -16.21 -17.08
CA MET A 284 10.56 -15.51 -16.40
C MET A 284 10.07 -16.29 -15.18
N ASP A 285 9.91 -17.60 -15.29
CA ASP A 285 9.49 -18.48 -14.20
C ASP A 285 10.56 -18.58 -13.11
N LEU A 286 11.84 -18.68 -13.49
CA LEU A 286 12.97 -18.66 -12.55
C LEU A 286 12.99 -17.37 -11.74
N ARG A 287 12.88 -16.20 -12.40
CA ARG A 287 12.79 -14.90 -11.71
C ARG A 287 11.56 -14.83 -10.81
N LYS A 288 10.41 -15.35 -11.27
CA LYS A 288 9.18 -15.40 -10.48
C LYS A 288 9.34 -16.22 -9.21
N ASN A 289 9.85 -17.44 -9.31
CA ASN A 289 10.01 -18.32 -8.17
C ASN A 289 11.11 -17.83 -7.22
N ALA A 290 12.20 -17.26 -7.75
CA ALA A 290 13.28 -16.68 -6.95
C ALA A 290 12.83 -15.54 -6.03
N ARG A 291 11.82 -14.75 -6.43
CA ARG A 291 11.26 -13.69 -5.58
C ARG A 291 10.67 -14.23 -4.28
N TYR A 292 10.05 -15.41 -4.33
CA TYR A 292 9.43 -16.04 -3.17
C TYR A 292 10.44 -16.71 -2.23
N THR A 293 11.69 -16.90 -2.65
CA THR A 293 12.74 -17.52 -1.81
C THR A 293 13.68 -16.49 -1.18
N LEU A 294 13.49 -15.19 -1.44
CA LEU A 294 14.30 -14.14 -0.84
C LEU A 294 14.16 -14.17 0.69
N PRO A 295 15.27 -14.16 1.47
CA PRO A 295 15.21 -14.27 2.92
C PRO A 295 14.35 -13.19 3.59
N GLU A 296 14.50 -11.95 3.14
CA GLU A 296 13.78 -10.80 3.67
C GLU A 296 12.28 -10.90 3.39
N TYR A 297 11.90 -11.24 2.15
CA TYR A 297 10.51 -11.51 1.78
C TYR A 297 9.91 -12.65 2.62
N THR A 298 10.64 -13.76 2.75
CA THR A 298 10.19 -14.96 3.48
C THR A 298 9.91 -14.63 4.95
N ARG A 299 10.79 -13.89 5.63
CA ARG A 299 10.59 -13.46 7.02
C ARG A 299 9.32 -12.63 7.19
N ARG A 300 9.11 -11.65 6.32
CA ARG A 300 7.91 -10.80 6.32
C ARG A 300 6.64 -11.63 6.14
N LEU A 301 6.65 -12.49 5.12
CA LEU A 301 5.50 -13.35 4.81
C LEU A 301 5.17 -14.28 5.98
N GLN A 302 6.17 -14.89 6.62
CA GLN A 302 5.98 -15.75 7.78
C GLN A 302 5.29 -15.02 8.95
N ILE A 303 5.68 -13.77 9.23
CA ILE A 303 5.02 -12.94 10.27
C ILE A 303 3.55 -12.70 9.90
N LEU A 304 3.29 -12.30 8.65
CA LEU A 304 1.93 -11.99 8.18
C LEU A 304 1.04 -13.24 8.15
N LEU A 305 1.56 -14.40 7.73
CA LEU A 305 0.83 -15.66 7.74
C LEU A 305 0.52 -16.15 9.17
N ARG A 306 1.45 -15.99 10.13
CA ARG A 306 1.16 -16.30 11.54
C ARG A 306 0.06 -15.38 12.09
N ARG A 307 0.06 -14.09 11.73
CA ARG A 307 -1.03 -13.17 12.09
C ARG A 307 -2.35 -13.58 11.47
N ALA A 308 -2.36 -13.94 10.19
CA ALA A 308 -3.56 -14.42 9.51
C ALA A 308 -4.10 -15.71 10.16
N GLN A 309 -3.23 -16.65 10.52
CA GLN A 309 -3.62 -17.89 11.21
C GLN A 309 -4.18 -17.61 12.61
N HIS A 310 -3.40 -16.95 13.48
CA HIS A 310 -3.79 -16.72 14.88
C HIS A 310 -4.93 -15.72 15.03
N GLY A 311 -5.05 -14.77 14.10
CA GLY A 311 -6.19 -13.86 13.99
C GLY A 311 -7.44 -14.52 13.40
N GLY A 312 -7.39 -15.81 13.03
CA GLY A 312 -8.52 -16.57 12.51
C GLY A 312 -8.92 -16.23 11.06
N LEU A 313 -8.13 -15.45 10.32
CA LEU A 313 -8.40 -15.15 8.90
C LEU A 313 -8.50 -16.46 8.10
N LEU A 314 -7.43 -17.28 8.16
CA LEU A 314 -7.33 -18.52 7.40
C LEU A 314 -8.40 -19.54 7.81
N GLN A 315 -8.90 -19.47 9.04
CA GLN A 315 -10.02 -20.31 9.50
C GLN A 315 -11.36 -19.85 8.92
N ARG A 316 -11.56 -18.55 8.71
CA ARG A 316 -12.82 -18.01 8.18
C ARG A 316 -12.95 -18.24 6.67
N ILE A 317 -11.87 -18.08 5.92
CA ILE A 317 -11.89 -18.10 4.46
C ILE A 317 -11.63 -19.49 3.83
N CYS A 318 -10.93 -20.40 4.52
CA CYS A 318 -10.61 -21.73 4.00
C CYS A 318 -11.56 -22.84 4.52
N LYS A 319 -12.82 -22.50 4.81
CA LYS A 319 -13.83 -23.48 5.26
C LYS A 319 -14.22 -24.44 4.14
#